data_AF-A0A6I2WI40-F1
#
_entry.id   AF-A0A6I2WI40-F1
#
_cell.length_a   1.000
_cell.length_b   1.000
_cell.length_c   1.000
_cell.angle_alpha   90.00
_cell.angle_beta   90.00
_cell.angle_gamma   90.00
#
_symmetry.space_group_name_H-M   'P 1'
#
loop_
_entity.id
_entity.type
_entity.pdbx_description
1 polymer ?
#
loop_
_entity_poly.entity_id
_entity_poly.type
_entity_poly.pdbx_seq_one_letter_code
_entity_poly.pdbx_strand_id
1 'polypeptide(L)'
;MDEQIATRVAVISCTDWQAVAAQCELNSRKQWFDAVAVLQAQRVVARTAYAANQGVQIGMRRREAQAVCPELHIAANNPERDRLMFESVVRAVSELVPLVEVSTPGVILLATRGPSRYVGGDEVLAQRLHGITHDALALLADGRPIVFGVGIADGRLTALVAAHAAAGRYVVVDPGESARCLAQLPVSVLADFAEIDRDVVSLLNRLGLSCLGDLAAMKSSDLVGRFGPVGLEVH
;
A
#
# COMPACT_ATOMS: atom_id res chain seq x y z
N MET A 1 -24.33 2.28 -22.93
CA MET A 1 -23.75 1.67 -21.72
C MET A 1 -22.31 1.40 -22.09
N ASP A 2 -21.49 2.46 -22.05
CA ASP A 2 -20.07 2.34 -22.36
C ASP A 2 -19.45 1.58 -21.20
N GLU A 3 -19.03 0.35 -21.49
CA GLU A 3 -18.21 -0.45 -20.61
C GLU A 3 -16.90 0.30 -20.47
N GLN A 4 -16.79 1.14 -19.45
CA GLN A 4 -15.58 1.89 -19.16
C GLN A 4 -14.51 0.85 -18.85
N ILE A 5 -13.68 0.52 -19.83
CA ILE A 5 -12.62 -0.49 -19.71
C ILE A 5 -11.71 0.00 -18.60
N ALA A 6 -11.90 -0.55 -17.40
CA ALA A 6 -11.09 -0.23 -16.25
C ALA A 6 -9.64 -0.56 -16.59
N THR A 7 -8.74 0.39 -16.34
CA THR A 7 -7.33 0.21 -16.71
C THR A 7 -6.74 -0.89 -15.83
N ARG A 8 -6.21 -1.93 -16.47
CA ARG A 8 -5.48 -3.01 -15.80
C ARG A 8 -4.13 -2.49 -15.30
N VAL A 9 -3.91 -2.58 -14.00
CA VAL A 9 -2.72 -2.04 -13.34
C VAL A 9 -2.12 -3.03 -12.38
N ALA A 10 -0.80 -2.93 -12.19
CA ALA A 10 -0.08 -3.62 -11.13
C ALA A 10 0.38 -2.60 -10.09
N VAL A 11 0.29 -3.01 -8.83
CA VAL A 11 0.80 -2.28 -7.68
C VAL A 11 1.81 -3.14 -6.95
N ILE A 12 2.96 -2.56 -6.63
CA ILE A 12 3.93 -3.13 -5.69
C ILE A 12 3.83 -2.29 -4.42
N SER A 13 3.60 -2.93 -3.28
CA SER A 13 3.43 -2.26 -1.99
C SER A 13 4.37 -2.81 -0.94
N CYS A 14 5.28 -1.98 -0.46
CA CYS A 14 6.06 -2.16 0.75
C CYS A 14 5.37 -1.38 1.87
N THR A 15 4.70 -2.09 2.77
CA THR A 15 3.96 -1.45 3.87
C THR A 15 4.92 -0.81 4.86
N ASP A 16 4.55 0.35 5.41
CA ASP A 16 5.33 1.07 6.42
C ASP A 16 6.77 1.38 5.99
N TRP A 17 6.96 1.73 4.72
CA TRP A 17 8.27 1.92 4.10
C TRP A 17 9.19 2.87 4.88
N GLN A 18 8.67 3.94 5.51
CA GLN A 18 9.48 4.87 6.30
C GLN A 18 10.18 4.17 7.48
N ALA A 19 9.53 3.19 8.12
CA ALA A 19 10.12 2.40 9.20
C ALA A 19 11.09 1.35 8.66
N VAL A 20 10.77 0.72 7.51
CA VAL A 20 11.66 -0.22 6.82
C VAL A 20 12.95 0.47 6.37
N ALA A 21 12.84 1.62 5.70
CA ALA A 21 13.94 2.47 5.30
C ALA A 21 14.80 2.86 6.52
N ALA A 22 14.18 3.36 7.59
CA ALA A 22 14.90 3.67 8.82
C ALA A 22 15.65 2.46 9.39
N GLN A 23 15.03 1.28 9.39
CA GLN A 23 15.67 0.04 9.86
C GLN A 23 16.87 -0.35 8.97
N CYS A 24 16.75 -0.27 7.65
CA CYS A 24 17.85 -0.54 6.73
C CYS A 24 19.02 0.44 6.95
N GLU A 25 18.74 1.74 7.13
CA GLU A 25 19.76 2.74 7.44
C GLU A 25 20.48 2.42 8.76
N LEU A 26 19.74 2.07 9.81
CA LEU A 26 20.32 1.68 11.11
C LEU A 26 21.21 0.44 10.98
N ASN A 27 20.72 -0.58 10.27
CA ASN A 27 21.47 -1.81 10.01
C ASN A 27 22.78 -1.54 9.25
N SER A 28 22.77 -0.63 8.27
CA SER A 28 23.97 -0.22 7.53
C SER A 28 25.05 0.39 8.43
N ARG A 29 24.64 0.97 9.57
CA ARG A 29 25.51 1.55 10.60
C ARG A 29 25.84 0.56 11.72
N LYS A 30 25.56 -0.74 11.54
CA LYS A 30 25.74 -1.79 12.55
C LYS A 30 24.92 -1.56 13.82
N GLN A 31 23.76 -0.92 13.69
CA GLN A 31 22.79 -0.74 14.77
C GLN A 31 21.56 -1.61 14.47
N TRP A 32 21.33 -2.62 15.29
CA TRP A 32 20.30 -3.62 15.04
C TRP A 32 19.09 -3.41 15.94
N PHE A 33 17.96 -3.11 15.32
CA PHE A 33 16.67 -2.96 15.98
C PHE A 33 15.60 -3.69 15.16
N ASP A 34 14.96 -4.70 15.74
CA ASP A 34 13.85 -5.40 15.08
C ASP A 34 12.56 -4.55 15.14
N ALA A 35 12.32 -3.89 16.27
CA ALA A 35 11.23 -2.95 16.47
C ALA A 35 11.67 -1.52 16.11
N VAL A 36 11.21 -0.99 14.98
CA VAL A 36 11.43 0.41 14.59
C VAL A 36 10.09 1.07 14.28
N ALA A 37 9.90 2.31 14.74
CA ALA A 37 8.78 3.15 14.35
C ALA A 37 9.23 4.56 13.99
N VAL A 38 8.53 5.17 13.05
CA VAL A 38 8.69 6.59 12.68
C VAL A 38 7.50 7.36 13.23
N LEU A 39 7.76 8.51 13.84
CA LEU A 39 6.72 9.38 14.37
C LEU A 39 6.58 10.66 13.56
N GLN A 40 5.35 11.14 13.42
CA GLN A 40 5.02 12.50 12.98
C GLN A 40 4.02 13.10 13.96
N ALA A 41 4.24 14.35 14.39
CA ALA A 41 3.42 15.00 15.40
C ALA A 41 3.19 14.13 16.67
N GLN A 42 4.23 13.44 17.15
CA GLN A 42 4.22 12.53 18.30
C GLN A 42 3.34 11.26 18.15
N ARG A 43 2.90 10.94 16.94
CA ARG A 43 2.14 9.73 16.62
C ARG A 43 2.87 8.84 15.64
N VAL A 44 2.72 7.52 15.79
CA VAL A 44 3.30 6.53 14.89
C VAL A 44 2.69 6.69 13.50
N VAL A 45 3.53 6.85 12.48
CA VAL A 45 3.12 6.91 11.07
C VAL A 45 3.61 5.73 10.24
N ALA A 46 4.65 5.04 10.71
CA ALA A 46 5.14 3.79 10.13
C ALA A 46 5.77 2.93 11.23
N ARG A 47 5.75 1.61 11.07
CA ARG A 47 6.29 0.63 12.02
C ARG A 47 6.84 -0.60 11.28
N THR A 48 7.86 -1.26 11.82
CA THR A 48 8.32 -2.54 11.27
C THR A 48 7.28 -3.64 11.55
N ALA A 49 7.31 -4.71 10.76
CA ALA A 49 6.46 -5.88 10.97
C ALA A 49 6.62 -6.47 12.39
N TYR A 50 7.84 -6.48 12.92
CA TYR A 50 8.10 -6.90 14.30
C TYR A 50 7.41 -5.97 15.31
N ALA A 51 7.52 -4.64 15.17
CA ALA A 51 6.83 -3.70 16.04
C ALA A 51 5.30 -3.85 15.95
N ALA A 52 4.76 -4.11 14.75
CA ALA A 52 3.35 -4.40 14.57
C ALA A 52 2.91 -5.68 15.31
N ASN A 53 3.72 -6.74 15.26
CA ASN A 53 3.49 -8.00 15.99
C ASN A 53 3.56 -7.85 17.51
N GLN A 54 4.36 -6.90 18.02
CA GLN A 54 4.36 -6.53 19.44
C GLN A 54 3.13 -5.68 19.84
N GLY A 55 2.30 -5.25 18.89
CA GLY A 55 1.07 -4.50 19.14
C GLY A 55 1.19 -2.99 18.95
N VAL A 56 2.33 -2.46 18.49
CA VAL A 56 2.46 -1.03 18.16
C VAL A 56 1.58 -0.73 16.97
N GLN A 57 0.64 0.21 17.05
CA GLN A 57 -0.28 0.57 15.96
C GLN A 57 0.01 1.96 15.37
N ILE A 58 -0.31 2.13 14.08
CA ILE A 58 -0.33 3.46 13.44
C ILE A 58 -1.29 4.36 14.22
N GLY A 59 -0.88 5.61 14.44
CA GLY A 59 -1.63 6.60 15.22
C GLY A 59 -1.36 6.57 16.72
N MET A 60 -0.77 5.50 17.28
CA MET A 60 -0.41 5.47 18.72
C MET A 60 0.50 6.64 19.08
N ARG A 61 0.30 7.22 20.27
CA ARG A 61 1.24 8.21 20.80
C ARG A 61 2.56 7.53 21.15
N ARG A 62 3.66 8.29 21.13
CA ARG A 62 4.99 7.81 21.53
C ARG A 62 4.97 6.97 22.82
N ARG A 63 4.33 7.49 23.88
CA ARG A 63 4.28 6.82 25.19
C ARG A 63 3.52 5.51 25.15
N GLU A 64 2.42 5.45 24.39
CA GLU A 64 1.61 4.24 24.23
C GLU A 64 2.41 3.17 23.47
N ALA A 65 3.02 3.55 22.34
CA ALA A 65 3.84 2.66 21.53
C ALA A 65 5.02 2.06 22.33
N GLN A 66 5.70 2.89 23.14
CA GLN A 66 6.81 2.43 23.99
C GLN A 66 6.35 1.62 25.22
N ALA A 67 5.11 1.81 25.69
CA ALA A 67 4.54 0.97 26.75
C ALA A 67 4.21 -0.43 26.24
N VAL A 68 3.75 -0.53 24.98
CA VAL A 68 3.43 -1.80 24.32
C VAL A 68 4.70 -2.54 23.89
N CYS A 69 5.72 -1.83 23.41
CA CYS A 69 6.99 -2.39 22.97
C CYS A 69 8.15 -1.59 23.59
N PRO A 70 8.67 -1.98 24.78
CA PRO A 70 9.75 -1.27 25.47
C PRO A 70 11.06 -1.17 24.68
N GLU A 71 11.31 -2.14 23.80
CA GLU A 71 12.47 -2.20 22.90
C GLU A 71 12.32 -1.38 21.62
N LEU A 72 11.18 -0.70 21.43
CA LEU A 72 10.87 0.09 20.24
C LEU A 72 11.87 1.22 20.01
N HIS A 73 12.60 1.14 18.91
CA HIS A 73 13.42 2.24 18.44
C HIS A 73 12.58 3.28 17.70
N ILE A 74 12.66 4.53 18.13
CA ILE A 74 11.99 5.65 17.45
C ILE A 74 12.97 6.34 16.52
N ALA A 75 12.80 6.10 15.22
CA ALA A 75 13.59 6.75 14.19
C ALA A 75 13.05 8.15 13.85
N ALA A 76 13.95 9.04 13.43
CA ALA A 76 13.56 10.35 12.91
C ALA A 76 12.77 10.19 11.60
N ASN A 77 11.74 11.01 11.43
CA ASN A 77 11.06 11.17 10.15
C ASN A 77 12.02 11.84 9.17
N ASN A 78 12.35 11.15 8.08
CA ASN A 78 13.31 11.61 7.07
C ASN A 78 12.81 11.23 5.67
N PRO A 79 11.97 12.07 5.05
CA PRO A 79 11.41 11.78 3.73
C PRO A 79 12.46 11.59 2.63
N GLU A 80 13.61 12.27 2.73
CA GLU A 80 14.67 12.15 1.73
C GLU A 80 15.37 10.79 1.80
N ARG A 81 15.64 10.29 3.02
CA ARG A 81 16.11 8.91 3.23
C ARG A 81 15.13 7.91 2.63
N ASP A 82 13.84 8.07 2.92
CA ASP A 82 12.80 7.15 2.50
C ASP A 82 12.72 7.11 0.96
N ARG A 83 12.77 8.28 0.30
CA ARG A 83 12.80 8.42 -1.15
C ARG A 83 14.04 7.76 -1.78
N LEU A 84 15.25 8.12 -1.30
CA LEU A 84 16.51 7.65 -1.87
C LEU A 84 16.67 6.12 -1.77
N MET A 85 16.28 5.51 -0.65
CA MET A 85 16.35 4.06 -0.54
C MET A 85 15.34 3.36 -1.46
N PHE A 86 14.14 3.94 -1.65
CA PHE A 86 13.14 3.33 -2.51
C PHE A 86 13.51 3.40 -3.99
N GLU A 87 14.31 4.40 -4.38
CA GLU A 87 14.80 4.58 -5.75
C GLU A 87 15.51 3.33 -6.29
N SER A 88 16.19 2.56 -5.44
CA SER A 88 16.84 1.30 -5.83
C SER A 88 15.82 0.23 -6.27
N VAL A 89 14.67 0.15 -5.58
CA VAL A 89 13.58 -0.76 -5.93
C VAL A 89 12.90 -0.30 -7.22
N VAL A 90 12.65 1.01 -7.35
CA VAL A 90 12.07 1.62 -8.56
C VAL A 90 12.96 1.35 -9.78
N ARG A 91 14.28 1.48 -9.63
CA ARG A 91 15.24 1.20 -10.71
C ARG A 91 15.18 -0.26 -11.13
N ALA A 92 15.18 -1.20 -10.19
CA ALA A 92 15.10 -2.63 -10.48
C ALA A 92 13.80 -2.98 -11.23
N VAL A 93 12.65 -2.48 -10.76
CA VAL A 93 11.36 -2.69 -11.44
C VAL A 93 11.36 -2.07 -12.84
N SER A 94 12.00 -0.90 -13.00
CA SER A 94 12.13 -0.20 -14.28
C SER A 94 12.92 -0.97 -15.33
N GLU A 95 13.74 -1.96 -14.95
CA GLU A 95 14.42 -2.86 -15.89
C GLU A 95 13.45 -3.80 -16.61
N LEU A 96 12.33 -4.15 -15.97
CA LEU A 96 11.27 -4.97 -16.57
C LEU A 96 10.19 -4.12 -17.24
N VAL A 97 9.82 -3.00 -16.64
CA VAL A 97 8.73 -2.14 -17.12
C VAL A 97 9.19 -0.68 -17.16
N PRO A 98 9.35 -0.07 -18.34
CA PRO A 98 9.95 1.26 -18.45
C PRO A 98 9.07 2.39 -17.91
N LEU A 99 7.75 2.19 -17.83
CA LEU A 99 6.80 3.21 -17.39
C LEU A 99 6.20 2.79 -16.04
N VAL A 100 6.78 3.34 -14.98
CA VAL A 100 6.31 3.19 -13.59
C VAL A 100 5.99 4.55 -13.00
N GLU A 101 4.97 4.59 -12.14
CA GLU A 101 4.60 5.73 -11.32
C GLU A 101 4.90 5.39 -9.86
N VAL A 102 5.53 6.31 -9.14
CA VAL A 102 5.74 6.20 -7.69
C VAL A 102 4.71 7.09 -7.02
N SER A 103 3.67 6.47 -6.44
CA SER A 103 2.61 7.23 -5.75
C SER A 103 3.13 7.83 -4.45
N THR A 104 3.81 7.01 -3.64
CA THR A 104 4.53 7.40 -2.43
C THR A 104 5.73 6.47 -2.25
N PRO A 105 6.79 6.85 -1.51
CA PRO A 105 7.85 5.92 -1.15
C PRO A 105 7.26 4.66 -0.49
N GLY A 106 7.50 3.50 -1.10
CA GLY A 106 6.88 2.23 -0.72
C GLY A 106 5.82 1.71 -1.69
N VAL A 107 5.29 2.53 -2.61
CA VAL A 107 4.23 2.13 -3.56
C VAL A 107 4.62 2.47 -5.00
N ILE A 108 4.70 1.45 -5.85
CA ILE A 108 4.87 1.58 -7.30
C ILE A 108 3.58 1.15 -7.99
N LEU A 109 3.13 1.94 -8.96
CA LEU A 109 1.98 1.68 -9.83
C LEU A 109 2.45 1.62 -11.29
N LEU A 110 1.91 0.69 -12.07
CA LEU A 110 2.19 0.59 -13.50
C LEU A 110 1.02 0.01 -14.29
N ALA A 111 0.87 0.41 -15.54
CA ALA A 111 -0.11 -0.19 -16.45
C ALA A 111 0.42 -1.54 -16.98
N THR A 112 -0.41 -2.58 -16.95
CA THR A 112 0.06 -3.95 -17.25
C THR A 112 -0.09 -4.34 -18.72
N ARG A 113 -0.94 -3.64 -19.50
CA ARG A 113 -1.31 -4.04 -20.87
C ARG A 113 -0.12 -4.36 -21.78
N GLY A 114 0.95 -3.55 -21.73
CA GLY A 114 2.18 -3.80 -22.48
C GLY A 114 3.03 -4.93 -21.85
N PRO A 115 3.48 -4.76 -20.60
CA PRO A 115 4.30 -5.74 -19.90
C PRO A 115 3.73 -7.16 -19.88
N SER A 116 2.43 -7.32 -19.57
CA SER A 116 1.79 -8.64 -19.53
C SER A 116 1.83 -9.34 -20.89
N ARG A 117 1.61 -8.62 -21.99
CA ARG A 117 1.73 -9.20 -23.35
C ARG A 117 3.16 -9.65 -23.65
N TYR A 118 4.14 -8.90 -23.18
CA TYR A 118 5.55 -9.21 -23.42
C TYR A 118 6.01 -10.44 -22.64
N VAL A 119 5.61 -10.56 -21.37
CA VAL A 119 6.07 -11.66 -20.50
C VAL A 119 5.18 -12.91 -20.53
N GLY A 120 3.98 -12.83 -21.12
CA GLY A 120 3.10 -13.98 -21.31
C GLY A 120 1.89 -14.07 -20.37
N GLY A 121 1.49 -12.96 -19.75
CA GLY A 121 0.28 -12.86 -18.91
C GLY A 121 0.49 -12.07 -17.62
N ASP A 122 -0.61 -11.77 -16.93
CA ASP A 122 -0.59 -11.05 -15.65
C ASP A 122 0.07 -11.89 -14.56
N GLU A 123 -0.17 -13.20 -14.49
CA GLU A 123 0.47 -14.11 -13.53
C GLU A 123 1.99 -14.11 -13.66
N VAL A 124 2.49 -14.20 -14.90
CA VAL A 124 3.94 -14.20 -15.16
C VAL A 124 4.53 -12.82 -14.85
N LEU A 125 3.80 -11.75 -15.16
CA LEU A 125 4.21 -10.39 -14.80
C LEU A 125 4.30 -10.23 -13.28
N ALA A 126 3.27 -10.64 -12.55
CA ALA A 126 3.21 -10.55 -11.09
C ALA A 126 4.37 -11.32 -10.43
N GLN A 127 4.64 -12.53 -10.91
CA GLN A 127 5.76 -13.35 -10.46
C GLN A 127 7.11 -12.67 -10.70
N ARG A 128 7.33 -12.10 -11.89
CA ARG A 128 8.59 -11.41 -12.23
C ARG A 128 8.77 -10.11 -11.44
N LEU A 129 7.71 -9.32 -11.29
CA LEU A 129 7.72 -8.11 -10.47
C LEU A 129 8.03 -8.45 -9.02
N HIS A 130 7.45 -9.53 -8.49
CA HIS A 130 7.74 -10.03 -7.15
C HIS A 130 9.21 -10.43 -7.01
N GLY A 131 9.76 -11.24 -7.92
CA GLY A 131 11.16 -11.66 -7.88
C GLY A 131 12.15 -10.49 -7.92
N ILE A 132 12.00 -9.58 -8.89
CA ILE A 132 12.89 -8.41 -9.03
C ILE A 132 12.82 -7.50 -7.78
N THR A 133 11.61 -7.30 -7.24
CA THR A 133 11.43 -6.50 -6.03
C THR A 133 12.05 -7.18 -4.82
N HIS A 134 11.88 -8.50 -4.69
CA HIS A 134 12.50 -9.29 -3.63
C HIS A 134 14.02 -9.14 -3.64
N ASP A 135 14.65 -9.31 -4.81
CA ASP A 135 16.10 -9.20 -4.96
C ASP A 135 16.59 -7.79 -4.61
N ALA A 136 15.90 -6.75 -5.09
CA ALA A 136 16.24 -5.36 -4.76
C ALA A 136 16.12 -5.05 -3.26
N LEU A 137 15.07 -5.56 -2.61
CA LEU A 137 14.87 -5.37 -1.17
C LEU A 137 15.88 -6.18 -0.34
N ALA A 138 16.23 -7.39 -0.77
CA ALA A 138 17.23 -8.22 -0.10
C ALA A 138 18.61 -7.54 -0.08
N LEU A 139 18.98 -6.87 -1.18
CA LEU A 139 20.22 -6.08 -1.25
C LEU A 139 20.21 -4.88 -0.27
N LEU A 140 19.07 -4.20 -0.14
CA LEU A 140 18.93 -3.06 0.78
C LEU A 140 18.97 -3.48 2.27
N ALA A 141 18.48 -4.67 2.56
CA ALA A 141 18.29 -5.17 3.93
C ALA A 141 19.41 -6.10 4.42
N ASP A 142 20.51 -6.23 3.66
CA ASP A 142 21.60 -7.17 3.95
C ASP A 142 21.09 -8.61 4.13
N GLY A 143 20.22 -9.05 3.20
CA GLY A 143 19.60 -10.38 3.18
C GLY A 143 18.43 -10.58 4.14
N ARG A 144 18.05 -9.58 4.95
CA ARG A 144 16.87 -9.70 5.83
C ARG A 144 15.58 -9.59 5.02
N PRO A 145 14.55 -10.39 5.35
CA PRO A 145 13.29 -10.35 4.62
C PRO A 145 12.54 -9.06 4.91
N ILE A 146 12.25 -8.28 3.86
CA ILE A 146 11.27 -7.19 3.88
C ILE A 146 9.97 -7.74 3.32
N VAL A 147 8.87 -7.53 4.04
CA VAL A 147 7.53 -7.93 3.57
C VAL A 147 7.01 -6.88 2.60
N PHE A 148 6.65 -7.33 1.41
CA PHE A 148 5.98 -6.53 0.39
C PHE A 148 4.98 -7.42 -0.35
N GLY A 149 4.11 -6.83 -1.14
CA GLY A 149 3.22 -7.60 -2.01
C GLY A 149 3.04 -6.96 -3.37
N VAL A 150 2.60 -7.78 -4.33
CA VAL A 150 2.27 -7.35 -5.69
C VAL A 150 0.81 -7.68 -5.95
N GLY A 151 0.05 -6.71 -6.43
CA GLY A 151 -1.35 -6.86 -6.77
C GLY A 151 -1.60 -6.44 -8.21
N ILE A 152 -2.26 -7.27 -9.01
CA ILE A 152 -2.73 -6.92 -10.35
C ILE A 152 -4.24 -7.01 -10.38
N ALA A 153 -4.89 -5.93 -10.82
CA ALA A 153 -6.35 -5.89 -10.92
C ALA A 153 -6.82 -4.83 -11.92
N ASP A 154 -8.13 -4.79 -12.15
CA ASP A 154 -8.76 -3.68 -12.85
C ASP A 154 -8.93 -2.53 -11.84
N GLY A 155 -8.23 -1.41 -12.09
CA GLY A 155 -8.27 -0.23 -11.23
C GLY A 155 -7.23 -0.21 -10.10
N ARG A 156 -6.78 1.01 -9.75
CA ARG A 156 -5.74 1.27 -8.75
C ARG A 156 -6.11 0.76 -7.36
N LEU A 157 -7.33 1.02 -6.90
CA LEU A 157 -7.77 0.65 -5.54
C LEU A 157 -7.71 -0.87 -5.32
N THR A 158 -8.30 -1.65 -6.24
CA THR A 158 -8.29 -3.11 -6.15
C THR A 158 -6.87 -3.67 -6.18
N ALA A 159 -6.02 -3.16 -7.08
CA ALA A 159 -4.63 -3.61 -7.18
C ALA A 159 -3.83 -3.29 -5.91
N LEU A 160 -4.04 -2.12 -5.31
CA LEU A 160 -3.38 -1.73 -4.07
C LEU A 160 -3.85 -2.57 -2.87
N VAL A 161 -5.15 -2.82 -2.75
CA VAL A 161 -5.69 -3.73 -1.72
C VAL A 161 -5.15 -5.15 -1.91
N ALA A 162 -5.14 -5.66 -3.15
CA ALA A 162 -4.60 -6.98 -3.45
C ALA A 162 -3.10 -7.08 -3.10
N ALA A 163 -2.31 -6.06 -3.43
CA ALA A 163 -0.89 -5.98 -3.09
C ALA A 163 -0.68 -6.01 -1.57
N HIS A 164 -1.47 -5.24 -0.83
CA HIS A 164 -1.38 -5.20 0.63
C HIS A 164 -1.78 -6.55 1.26
N ALA A 165 -2.88 -7.16 0.78
CA ALA A 165 -3.38 -8.44 1.29
C ALA A 165 -2.48 -9.63 0.95
N ALA A 166 -1.64 -9.54 -0.09
CA ALA A 166 -0.77 -10.62 -0.53
C ALA A 166 0.29 -11.01 0.51
N ALA A 167 0.65 -10.09 1.44
CA ALA A 167 1.49 -10.33 2.61
C ALA A 167 2.76 -11.16 2.31
N GLY A 168 3.62 -10.68 1.41
CA GLY A 168 4.85 -11.38 1.01
C GLY A 168 4.74 -12.15 -0.31
N ARG A 169 3.57 -12.18 -0.95
CA ARG A 169 3.31 -12.87 -2.23
C ARG A 169 2.84 -11.89 -3.30
N TYR A 170 2.39 -12.45 -4.42
CA TYR A 170 1.63 -11.72 -5.42
C TYR A 170 0.20 -12.25 -5.54
N VAL A 171 -0.73 -11.38 -5.93
CA VAL A 171 -2.14 -11.68 -6.18
C VAL A 171 -2.54 -11.06 -7.51
N VAL A 172 -3.17 -11.85 -8.37
CA VAL A 172 -3.83 -11.37 -9.60
C VAL A 172 -5.33 -11.57 -9.42
N VAL A 173 -6.09 -10.50 -9.51
CA VAL A 173 -7.56 -10.52 -9.51
C VAL A 173 -8.02 -10.72 -10.94
N ASP A 174 -8.84 -11.72 -11.22
CA ASP A 174 -9.29 -11.98 -12.60
C ASP A 174 -9.94 -10.75 -13.25
N PRO A 175 -9.82 -10.58 -14.57
CA PRO A 175 -10.50 -9.49 -15.29
C PRO A 175 -12.00 -9.49 -15.04
N GLY A 176 -12.57 -8.33 -14.71
CA GLY A 176 -13.98 -8.13 -14.37
C GLY A 176 -14.34 -8.43 -12.92
N GLU A 177 -13.46 -9.06 -12.13
CA GLU A 177 -13.76 -9.46 -10.75
C GLU A 177 -13.49 -8.36 -9.71
N SER A 178 -12.84 -7.25 -10.10
CA SER A 178 -12.50 -6.15 -9.19
C SER A 178 -13.69 -5.64 -8.37
N ALA A 179 -14.85 -5.44 -9.01
CA ALA A 179 -16.04 -4.95 -8.32
C ALA A 179 -16.51 -5.92 -7.24
N ARG A 180 -16.50 -7.23 -7.53
CA ARG A 180 -16.88 -8.27 -6.56
C ARG A 180 -15.88 -8.35 -5.41
N CYS A 181 -14.58 -8.24 -5.70
CA CYS A 181 -13.52 -8.22 -4.69
C CYS A 181 -13.66 -7.02 -3.74
N LEU A 182 -13.96 -5.83 -4.27
CA LEU A 182 -14.13 -4.62 -3.47
C LEU A 182 -15.44 -4.61 -2.68
N ALA A 183 -16.53 -5.16 -3.21
CA ALA A 183 -17.87 -5.02 -2.63
C ALA A 183 -17.96 -5.46 -1.16
N GLN A 184 -17.19 -6.47 -0.75
CA GLN A 184 -17.20 -7.01 0.61
C GLN A 184 -16.27 -6.26 1.59
N LEU A 185 -15.46 -5.32 1.09
CA LEU A 185 -14.50 -4.61 1.92
C LEU A 185 -15.16 -3.47 2.69
N PRO A 186 -14.72 -3.20 3.93
CA PRO A 186 -15.23 -2.10 4.71
C PRO A 186 -14.84 -0.75 4.07
N VAL A 187 -15.68 0.27 4.27
CA VAL A 187 -15.40 1.64 3.78
C VAL A 187 -14.12 2.26 4.36
N SER A 188 -13.55 1.70 5.42
CA SER A 188 -12.24 2.10 5.96
C SER A 188 -11.11 1.97 4.95
N VAL A 189 -11.24 1.06 3.98
CA VAL A 189 -10.30 0.90 2.86
C VAL A 189 -10.13 2.21 2.09
N LEU A 190 -11.16 3.06 2.01
CA LEU A 190 -11.06 4.35 1.33
C LEU A 190 -10.09 5.30 2.03
N ALA A 191 -10.09 5.32 3.37
CA ALA A 191 -9.13 6.12 4.12
C ALA A 191 -7.71 5.54 4.08
N ASP A 192 -7.61 4.21 4.07
CA ASP A 192 -6.31 3.54 4.15
C ASP A 192 -5.58 3.48 2.80
N PHE A 193 -6.31 3.49 1.66
CA PHE A 193 -5.75 3.24 0.33
C PHE A 193 -6.16 4.25 -0.76
N ALA A 194 -7.21 5.04 -0.53
CA ALA A 194 -7.73 6.04 -1.48
C ALA A 194 -7.63 7.48 -0.95
N GLU A 195 -6.91 7.70 0.15
CA GLU A 195 -6.69 9.04 0.75
C GLU A 195 -7.97 9.82 1.09
N ILE A 196 -9.10 9.11 1.25
CA ILE A 196 -10.36 9.71 1.68
C ILE A 196 -10.27 10.06 3.17
N ASP A 197 -10.74 11.25 3.54
CA ASP A 197 -10.71 11.71 4.92
C ASP A 197 -11.42 10.69 5.87
N ARG A 198 -10.80 10.40 7.02
CA ARG A 198 -11.37 9.52 8.03
C ARG A 198 -12.69 10.06 8.58
N ASP A 199 -12.91 11.36 8.55
CA ASP A 199 -14.18 11.97 8.93
C ASP A 199 -15.30 11.64 7.92
N VAL A 200 -14.97 11.60 6.62
CA VAL A 200 -15.90 11.15 5.57
C VAL A 200 -16.23 9.67 5.76
N VAL A 201 -15.21 8.82 5.96
CA VAL A 201 -15.41 7.39 6.25
C VAL A 201 -16.24 7.16 7.53
N SER A 202 -16.01 7.97 8.57
CA SER A 202 -16.80 7.94 9.81
C SER A 202 -18.27 8.29 9.53
N LEU A 203 -18.50 9.32 8.70
CA LEU A 203 -19.84 9.71 8.30
C LEU A 203 -20.54 8.63 7.45
N LEU A 204 -19.84 7.99 6.51
CA LEU A 204 -20.37 6.86 5.72
C LEU A 204 -20.85 5.73 6.65
N ASN A 205 -20.02 5.33 7.62
CA ASN A 205 -20.39 4.32 8.61
C ASN A 205 -21.63 4.73 9.44
N ARG A 206 -21.71 5.98 9.87
CA ARG A 206 -22.86 6.52 10.63
C ARG A 206 -24.15 6.54 9.81
N LEU A 207 -24.05 6.56 8.48
CA LEU A 207 -25.18 6.48 7.56
C LEU A 207 -25.57 5.04 7.21
N GLY A 208 -24.89 4.04 7.76
CA GLY A 208 -25.12 2.61 7.49
C GLY A 208 -24.41 2.09 6.25
N LEU A 209 -23.54 2.90 5.61
CA LEU A 209 -22.73 2.50 4.46
C LEU A 209 -21.42 1.92 4.98
N SER A 210 -21.42 0.61 5.22
CA SER A 210 -20.34 -0.06 5.94
C SER A 210 -19.37 -0.78 5.01
N CYS A 211 -19.82 -1.15 3.80
CA CYS A 211 -18.98 -1.77 2.77
C CYS A 211 -19.00 -1.00 1.45
N LEU A 212 -17.99 -1.22 0.61
CA LEU A 212 -17.89 -0.55 -0.71
C LEU A 212 -19.04 -0.97 -1.64
N GLY A 213 -19.60 -2.16 -1.47
CA GLY A 213 -20.79 -2.60 -2.20
C GLY A 213 -22.02 -1.74 -1.93
N ASP A 214 -22.18 -1.26 -0.70
CA ASP A 214 -23.28 -0.35 -0.32
C ASP A 214 -23.15 0.98 -1.09
N LEU A 215 -21.92 1.49 -1.23
CA LEU A 215 -21.61 2.72 -1.94
C LEU A 215 -21.82 2.58 -3.46
N ALA A 216 -21.37 1.47 -4.03
CA ALA A 216 -21.52 1.18 -5.46
C ALA A 216 -23.00 1.04 -5.87
N ALA A 217 -23.88 0.64 -4.93
CA ALA A 217 -25.32 0.56 -5.17
C ALA A 217 -26.03 1.93 -5.11
N MET A 218 -25.39 2.97 -4.59
CA MET A 218 -25.95 4.32 -4.54
C MET A 218 -25.83 5.03 -5.88
N LYS A 219 -26.73 6.00 -6.13
CA LYS A 219 -26.55 6.92 -7.26
C LYS A 219 -25.46 7.93 -6.92
N SER A 220 -24.59 8.23 -7.87
CA SER A 220 -23.58 9.29 -7.74
C SER A 220 -24.19 10.63 -7.31
N SER A 221 -25.39 10.97 -7.78
CA SER A 221 -26.11 12.19 -7.37
C SER A 221 -26.40 12.27 -5.88
N ASP A 222 -26.70 11.14 -5.24
CA ASP A 222 -27.06 11.08 -3.82
C ASP A 222 -25.83 11.25 -2.93
N LEU A 223 -24.69 10.72 -3.39
CA LEU A 223 -23.39 10.91 -2.74
C LEU A 223 -22.89 12.34 -2.93
N VAL A 224 -22.94 12.88 -4.15
CA VAL A 224 -22.54 14.27 -4.42
C VAL A 224 -23.41 15.26 -3.65
N GLY A 225 -24.72 15.02 -3.53
CA GLY A 225 -25.62 15.89 -2.77
C GLY A 225 -25.30 15.97 -1.27
N ARG A 226 -24.63 14.96 -0.71
CA ARG A 226 -24.28 14.90 0.73
C ARG A 226 -22.82 15.24 1.01
N PHE A 227 -21.91 14.82 0.14
CA PHE A 227 -20.46 14.90 0.34
C PHE A 227 -19.78 15.88 -0.63
N GLY A 228 -20.54 16.53 -1.51
CA GLY A 228 -19.99 17.43 -2.52
C GLY A 228 -19.09 16.67 -3.51
N PRO A 229 -17.97 17.28 -3.96
CA PRO A 229 -17.03 16.65 -4.89
C PRO A 229 -16.48 15.31 -4.40
N VAL A 230 -16.26 15.15 -3.09
CA VAL A 230 -15.79 13.89 -2.49
C VAL A 230 -16.80 12.76 -2.70
N GLY A 231 -18.10 13.09 -2.80
CA GLY A 231 -19.13 12.11 -3.11
C GLY A 231 -18.97 11.47 -4.50
N LEU A 232 -18.36 12.17 -5.45
CA LEU A 232 -18.04 11.61 -6.76
C LEU A 232 -16.77 10.74 -6.71
N GLU A 233 -15.80 11.10 -5.89
CA GLU A 233 -14.55 10.34 -5.71
C GLU A 233 -14.76 9.02 -4.96
N VAL A 234 -15.73 8.99 -4.05
CA VAL A 234 -16.13 7.80 -3.28
C VAL A 234 -16.96 6.80 -4.11
N HIS A 235 -17.64 7.25 -5.17
CA HIS A 235 -18.51 6.42 -6.01
C HIS A 235 -17.74 5.72 -7.13
#